data_AF-A0A971L777-F1
#
_entry.id   AF-A0A971L777-F1
#
_cell.length_a   1.000
_cell.length_b   1.000
_cell.length_c   1.000
_cell.angle_alpha   90.00
_cell.angle_beta   90.00
_cell.angle_gamma   90.00
#
_symmetry.space_group_name_H-M   'P 1'
#
loop_
_entity.id
_entity.type
_entity.pdbx_description
1 polymer ?
#
loop_
_entity_poly.entity_id
_entity_poly.type
_entity_poly.pdbx_seq_one_letter_code
_entity_poly.pdbx_strand_id
1 'polypeptide(L)'
;MVLTVLLILVFCFTAVLPVAAVQPTAKDLVLTAINNFNLRIHEGFYQKSQAEGTLKITRFGGSLTEAIGDYSGAKLKYATIMDDSQNAIKLSFSTDIKGIVHKGDIFLQDNKVIFSKDFFLLLQDFGVDVFANSSAPLADMPEYLYIEDQQLEPFWQQLSSYQNGRLPEEYTELLAFLVEAIPDDCFSLSAGKVTLRLDRDDFVNTIVNLITKVKTESERVADILINLNRYAYEQLGMDPAEMKQKMAAGMKNITVPSREQIEAIISFVEVNDFTCEYSLLPGGPKTLNVDLAFKAPDSSLDGTFAIVLDVAGKKDNLKGSYSIDGQLNIVSGPNIEIACNSNFSYTATVALADTNIDVTARDNSSGKLLLDLGIVDNSVARIATSLDLGIPELTADNSLDISDLIPTPGVSTSVSVVWPEGPDLGLVVNGVALEVKPGIGSQGELTLPARAVLEQLGYQVQWVQPNEIRVLSDEQRLSLFIGQNNYTVNDVERTLPTAPYMEAGTAMLPLSFISSELGAKIDFVEQSLVITN
;
A
#
# COMPACT_ATOMS: atom_id res chain seq x y z
N MET A 1 -3.23 5.81 -0.24
CA MET A 1 -3.11 7.14 -0.89
C MET A 1 -4.46 7.72 -1.30
N VAL A 2 -5.26 7.11 -2.19
CA VAL A 2 -6.56 7.66 -2.63
C VAL A 2 -7.55 7.88 -1.47
N LEU A 3 -7.71 6.90 -0.58
CA LEU A 3 -8.54 7.05 0.63
C LEU A 3 -8.03 8.17 1.55
N THR A 4 -6.71 8.25 1.74
CA THR A 4 -6.06 9.30 2.53
C THR A 4 -6.30 10.69 1.91
N VAL A 5 -6.19 10.81 0.59
CA VAL A 5 -6.47 12.05 -0.17
C VAL A 5 -7.95 12.44 -0.04
N LEU A 6 -8.88 11.49 -0.19
CA LEU A 6 -10.32 11.73 -0.04
C LEU A 6 -10.67 12.17 1.40
N LEU A 7 -10.14 11.50 2.41
CA LEU A 7 -10.33 11.87 3.82
C LEU A 7 -9.73 13.25 4.12
N ILE A 8 -8.50 13.54 3.65
CA ILE A 8 -7.88 14.85 3.82
C ILE A 8 -8.71 15.92 3.12
N LEU A 9 -9.23 15.67 1.91
CA LEU A 9 -10.12 16.57 1.19
C LEU A 9 -11.29 17.02 2.10
N VAL A 10 -11.94 16.10 2.82
CA VAL A 10 -13.05 16.43 3.75
C VAL A 10 -12.61 17.38 4.88
N PHE A 11 -11.42 17.14 5.44
CA PHE A 11 -10.89 18.01 6.48
C PHE A 11 -10.44 19.38 5.93
N CYS A 12 -10.08 19.45 4.63
CA CYS A 12 -9.67 20.69 3.95
C CYS A 12 -10.79 21.70 3.72
N PHE A 13 -12.06 21.32 3.85
CA PHE A 13 -13.17 22.23 3.57
C PHE A 13 -13.51 23.15 4.75
N THR A 14 -12.72 24.22 4.95
CA THR A 14 -13.14 25.41 5.69
C THR A 14 -12.61 26.70 5.08
N ALA A 15 -13.48 27.50 4.44
CA ALA A 15 -13.14 28.85 4.03
C ALA A 15 -13.60 29.87 5.09
N VAL A 16 -12.73 30.81 5.46
CA VAL A 16 -13.17 32.08 6.05
C VAL A 16 -13.37 33.03 4.88
N LEU A 17 -14.58 33.59 4.74
CA LEU A 17 -14.88 34.56 3.70
C LEU A 17 -13.99 35.80 3.90
N PRO A 18 -13.08 36.15 2.97
CA PRO A 18 -12.46 37.46 2.98
C PRO A 18 -13.54 38.52 2.72
N VAL A 19 -13.43 39.67 3.40
CA VAL A 19 -14.24 40.86 3.14
C VAL A 19 -13.76 41.50 1.84
N ALA A 20 -13.94 40.80 0.71
CA ALA A 20 -13.54 41.28 -0.62
C ALA A 20 -14.77 41.73 -1.42
N ALA A 21 -14.56 42.69 -2.33
CA ALA A 21 -15.62 43.33 -3.12
C ALA A 21 -16.25 42.42 -4.20
N VAL A 22 -15.64 41.27 -4.48
CA VAL A 22 -16.17 40.20 -5.35
C VAL A 22 -16.35 38.96 -4.46
N GLN A 23 -17.56 38.40 -4.43
CA GLN A 23 -17.75 37.15 -3.71
C GLN A 23 -17.00 36.03 -4.44
N PRO A 24 -16.15 35.26 -3.73
CA PRO A 24 -15.44 34.13 -4.33
C PRO A 24 -16.43 33.08 -4.83
N THR A 25 -16.07 32.35 -5.90
CA THR A 25 -16.87 31.21 -6.35
C THR A 25 -16.85 30.09 -5.30
N ALA A 26 -17.77 29.13 -5.41
CA ALA A 26 -17.78 27.97 -4.52
C ALA A 26 -16.44 27.20 -4.57
N LYS A 27 -15.85 27.05 -5.76
CA LYS A 27 -14.53 26.43 -5.95
C LYS A 27 -13.39 27.26 -5.35
N ASP A 28 -13.41 28.59 -5.48
CA ASP A 28 -12.41 29.47 -4.85
C ASP A 28 -12.43 29.31 -3.33
N LEU A 29 -13.60 29.15 -2.73
CA LEU A 29 -13.73 28.86 -1.30
C LEU A 29 -13.07 27.53 -0.94
N VAL A 30 -13.25 26.49 -1.75
CA VAL A 30 -12.59 25.19 -1.54
C VAL A 30 -11.06 25.31 -1.63
N LEU A 31 -10.54 25.95 -2.67
CA LEU A 31 -9.09 26.13 -2.85
C LEU A 31 -8.48 26.98 -1.74
N THR A 32 -9.16 28.06 -1.35
CA THR A 32 -8.78 28.88 -0.19
C THR A 32 -8.72 28.05 1.08
N ALA A 33 -9.66 27.11 1.23
CA ALA A 33 -9.75 26.27 2.41
C ALA A 33 -8.63 25.22 2.47
N ILE A 34 -8.26 24.62 1.34
CA ILE A 34 -7.10 23.73 1.20
C ILE A 34 -5.81 24.47 1.61
N ASN A 35 -5.61 25.68 1.07
CA ASN A 35 -4.39 26.46 1.34
C ASN A 35 -4.32 26.98 2.79
N ASN A 36 -5.47 27.18 3.43
CA ASN A 36 -5.58 27.61 4.83
C ASN A 36 -5.96 26.45 5.75
N PHE A 37 -5.57 25.23 5.39
CA PHE A 37 -5.91 24.05 6.17
C PHE A 37 -5.57 24.23 7.65
N ASN A 38 -6.52 23.85 8.51
CA ASN A 38 -6.28 23.73 9.92
C ASN A 38 -6.80 22.37 10.41
N LEU A 39 -5.92 21.58 11.04
CA LEU A 39 -6.28 20.28 11.61
C LEU A 39 -7.47 20.35 12.58
N ARG A 40 -7.72 21.52 13.19
CA ARG A 40 -8.77 21.77 14.20
C ARG A 40 -8.74 20.77 15.35
N ILE A 41 -7.55 20.22 15.61
CA ILE A 41 -7.18 19.46 16.79
C ILE A 41 -6.23 20.35 17.59
N HIS A 42 -6.24 20.23 18.91
CA HIS A 42 -5.33 20.97 19.78
C HIS A 42 -3.90 20.50 19.55
N GLU A 43 -2.99 21.44 19.29
CA GLU A 43 -1.58 21.20 18.96
C GLU A 43 -0.86 20.31 19.98
N GLY A 44 -1.23 20.38 21.25
CA GLY A 44 -0.66 19.54 22.31
C GLY A 44 -0.79 18.03 22.06
N PHE A 45 -1.73 17.56 21.23
CA PHE A 45 -1.76 16.16 20.78
C PHE A 45 -0.52 15.78 19.96
N TYR A 46 0.02 16.75 19.21
CA TYR A 46 1.22 16.62 18.40
C TYR A 46 2.50 17.12 19.12
N GLN A 47 2.42 17.54 20.37
CA GLN A 47 3.59 17.91 21.18
C GLN A 47 3.90 16.81 22.19
N LYS A 48 2.93 16.51 23.06
CA LYS A 48 3.08 15.45 24.05
C LYS A 48 1.73 14.87 24.45
N SER A 49 1.49 13.62 24.06
CA SER A 49 0.19 12.97 24.23
C SER A 49 0.31 11.49 24.52
N GLN A 50 -0.76 10.94 25.05
CA GLN A 50 -0.93 9.51 25.27
C GLN A 50 -2.26 9.06 24.68
N ALA A 51 -2.23 8.02 23.86
CA ALA A 51 -3.39 7.26 23.46
C ALA A 51 -3.37 5.90 24.14
N GLU A 52 -4.50 5.40 24.58
CA GLU A 52 -4.65 4.05 25.10
C GLU A 52 -5.93 3.42 24.57
N GLY A 53 -5.89 2.13 24.30
CA GLY A 53 -7.03 1.43 23.73
C GLY A 53 -7.01 -0.06 23.95
N THR A 54 -8.10 -0.70 23.55
CA THR A 54 -8.20 -2.16 23.53
C THR A 54 -8.88 -2.61 22.25
N LEU A 55 -8.13 -3.34 21.44
CA LEU A 55 -8.64 -4.08 20.31
C LEU A 55 -9.03 -5.48 20.78
N LYS A 56 -10.23 -5.93 20.40
CA LYS A 56 -10.74 -7.28 20.69
C LYS A 56 -11.31 -7.91 19.43
N ILE A 57 -10.88 -9.14 19.15
CA ILE A 57 -11.52 -9.99 18.15
C ILE A 57 -12.81 -10.56 18.79
N THR A 58 -13.97 -10.15 18.31
CA THR A 58 -15.28 -10.59 18.82
C THR A 58 -15.76 -11.87 18.14
N ARG A 59 -15.38 -12.07 16.88
CA ARG A 59 -15.69 -13.26 16.07
C ARG A 59 -14.49 -13.57 15.18
N PHE A 60 -14.15 -14.85 15.06
CA PHE A 60 -13.14 -15.35 14.12
C PHE A 60 -13.55 -16.74 13.65
N GLY A 61 -14.21 -16.80 12.49
CA GLY A 61 -14.79 -18.03 11.95
C GLY A 61 -14.42 -18.27 10.49
N GLY A 62 -15.00 -19.32 9.92
CA GLY A 62 -14.72 -19.77 8.56
C GLY A 62 -13.54 -20.75 8.48
N SER A 63 -13.28 -21.25 7.27
CA SER A 63 -12.26 -22.29 7.07
C SER A 63 -10.84 -21.84 7.37
N LEU A 64 -10.56 -20.53 7.41
CA LEU A 64 -9.24 -20.04 7.80
C LEU A 64 -8.86 -20.50 9.22
N THR A 65 -9.85 -20.69 10.10
CA THR A 65 -9.63 -21.23 11.46
C THR A 65 -9.02 -22.63 11.47
N GLU A 66 -9.23 -23.42 10.41
CA GLU A 66 -8.63 -24.76 10.27
C GLU A 66 -7.13 -24.66 10.03
N ALA A 67 -6.66 -23.59 9.37
CA ALA A 67 -5.26 -23.39 9.00
C ALA A 67 -4.44 -22.68 10.09
N ILE A 68 -5.00 -21.65 10.73
CA ILE A 68 -4.27 -20.80 11.68
C ILE A 68 -4.84 -20.83 13.11
N GLY A 69 -5.91 -21.58 13.33
CA GLY A 69 -6.62 -21.70 14.60
C GLY A 69 -7.63 -20.59 14.86
N ASP A 70 -8.41 -20.75 15.93
CA ASP A 70 -9.42 -19.79 16.36
C ASP A 70 -8.82 -18.68 17.24
N TYR A 71 -9.03 -17.42 16.84
CA TYR A 71 -8.60 -16.22 17.57
C TYR A 71 -9.76 -15.44 18.19
N SER A 72 -10.96 -16.00 18.21
CA SER A 72 -12.12 -15.41 18.85
C SER A 72 -11.84 -15.11 20.32
N GLY A 73 -12.10 -13.88 20.74
CA GLY A 73 -11.86 -13.41 22.10
C GLY A 73 -10.44 -12.90 22.36
N ALA A 74 -9.51 -13.01 21.41
CA ALA A 74 -8.17 -12.44 21.54
C ALA A 74 -8.22 -10.93 21.76
N LYS A 75 -7.29 -10.41 22.56
CA LYS A 75 -7.23 -9.00 22.94
C LYS A 75 -5.83 -8.44 22.75
N LEU A 76 -5.77 -7.18 22.34
CA LEU A 76 -4.58 -6.34 22.35
C LEU A 76 -4.91 -5.07 23.12
N LYS A 77 -4.29 -4.89 24.28
CA LYS A 77 -4.23 -3.59 24.95
C LYS A 77 -3.02 -2.86 24.44
N TYR A 78 -3.17 -1.59 24.09
CA TYR A 78 -2.06 -0.78 23.64
C TYR A 78 -2.09 0.60 24.31
N ALA A 79 -0.91 1.19 24.44
CA ALA A 79 -0.75 2.59 24.80
C ALA A 79 0.35 3.20 23.93
N THR A 80 0.05 4.31 23.28
CA THR A 80 1.01 5.09 22.50
C THR A 80 1.32 6.37 23.25
N ILE A 81 2.58 6.67 23.49
CA ILE A 81 3.03 7.95 24.04
C ILE A 81 3.86 8.64 22.96
N MET A 82 3.56 9.90 22.69
CA MET A 82 4.32 10.73 21.78
C MET A 82 4.94 11.89 22.56
N ASP A 83 6.22 12.18 22.30
CA ASP A 83 6.94 13.33 22.84
C ASP A 83 7.89 13.88 21.78
N ASP A 84 7.45 14.96 21.16
CA ASP A 84 8.20 15.65 20.11
C ASP A 84 9.51 16.26 20.63
N SER A 85 9.57 16.67 21.89
CA SER A 85 10.81 17.24 22.44
C SER A 85 11.98 16.25 22.51
N GLN A 86 11.67 14.97 22.37
CA GLN A 86 12.61 13.86 22.34
C GLN A 86 12.64 13.14 20.98
N ASN A 87 11.95 13.67 19.95
CA ASN A 87 11.70 12.96 18.67
C ASN A 87 11.31 11.51 18.91
N ALA A 88 10.34 11.27 19.79
CA ALA A 88 10.07 9.94 20.28
C ALA A 88 8.57 9.58 20.28
N ILE A 89 8.29 8.36 19.83
CA ILE A 89 7.00 7.69 19.98
C ILE A 89 7.24 6.33 20.61
N LYS A 90 6.53 6.02 21.67
CA LYS A 90 6.48 4.71 22.30
C LYS A 90 5.14 4.06 22.03
N LEU A 91 5.13 2.80 21.63
CA LEU A 91 3.97 1.90 21.64
C LEU A 91 4.22 0.78 22.64
N SER A 92 3.47 0.77 23.74
CA SER A 92 3.37 -0.37 24.65
C SER A 92 2.22 -1.27 24.20
N PHE A 93 2.43 -2.58 24.24
CA PHE A 93 1.39 -3.57 23.95
C PHE A 93 1.31 -4.65 25.03
N SER A 94 0.11 -5.19 25.21
CA SER A 94 -0.14 -6.42 25.95
C SER A 94 -1.19 -7.25 25.22
N THR A 95 -0.83 -8.45 24.81
CA THR A 95 -1.74 -9.39 24.16
C THR A 95 -2.33 -10.39 25.14
N ASP A 96 -3.47 -10.95 24.79
CA ASP A 96 -4.06 -12.15 25.38
C ASP A 96 -4.62 -12.95 24.21
N ILE A 97 -3.82 -13.90 23.72
CA ILE A 97 -4.10 -14.70 22.53
C ILE A 97 -4.06 -16.16 22.95
N LYS A 98 -5.22 -16.83 22.96
CA LYS A 98 -5.34 -18.24 23.37
C LYS A 98 -4.74 -18.52 24.77
N GLY A 99 -4.76 -17.52 25.67
CA GLY A 99 -4.20 -17.59 27.01
C GLY A 99 -2.69 -17.34 27.12
N ILE A 100 -2.01 -17.09 26.00
CA ILE A 100 -0.61 -16.65 25.95
C ILE A 100 -0.61 -15.12 26.01
N VAL A 101 0.24 -14.57 26.88
CA VAL A 101 0.34 -13.13 27.13
C VAL A 101 1.74 -12.66 26.78
N HIS A 102 1.83 -11.81 25.76
CA HIS A 102 3.02 -11.03 25.45
C HIS A 102 2.84 -9.60 25.95
N LYS A 103 3.91 -9.00 26.44
CA LYS A 103 4.03 -7.62 26.87
C LYS A 103 5.36 -7.06 26.40
N GLY A 104 5.29 -6.03 25.57
CA GLY A 104 6.46 -5.38 25.05
C GLY A 104 6.23 -3.93 24.73
N ASP A 105 7.33 -3.29 24.38
CA ASP A 105 7.39 -1.92 23.91
C ASP A 105 8.05 -1.88 22.53
N ILE A 106 7.62 -0.93 21.71
CA ILE A 106 8.27 -0.48 20.47
C ILE A 106 8.49 1.01 20.60
N PHE A 107 9.69 1.49 20.28
CA PHE A 107 10.05 2.90 20.33
C PHE A 107 10.50 3.34 18.94
N LEU A 108 10.00 4.47 18.47
CA LEU A 108 10.62 5.25 17.41
C LEU A 108 11.32 6.39 18.12
N GLN A 109 12.64 6.52 18.00
CA GLN A 109 13.41 7.60 18.62
C GLN A 109 14.49 8.07 17.65
N ASP A 110 14.49 9.35 17.29
CA ASP A 110 15.42 9.93 16.32
C ASP A 110 15.44 9.10 15.03
N ASN A 111 16.55 8.41 14.73
CA ASN A 111 16.69 7.54 13.57
C ASN A 111 16.56 6.05 13.89
N LYS A 112 16.09 5.67 15.08
CA LYS A 112 16.01 4.26 15.51
C LYS A 112 14.58 3.80 15.68
N VAL A 113 14.33 2.55 15.27
CA VAL A 113 13.19 1.77 15.76
C VAL A 113 13.72 0.71 16.71
N ILE A 114 13.29 0.75 17.97
CA ILE A 114 13.73 -0.12 19.05
C ILE A 114 12.57 -1.02 19.44
N PHE A 115 12.78 -2.32 19.44
CA PHE A 115 11.80 -3.33 19.80
C PHE A 115 12.26 -4.03 21.07
N SER A 116 11.35 -4.21 22.02
CA SER A 116 11.53 -5.25 23.04
C SER A 116 11.54 -6.63 22.38
N LYS A 117 12.36 -7.55 22.90
CA LYS A 117 12.46 -8.94 22.41
C LYS A 117 11.11 -9.64 22.35
N ASP A 118 10.21 -9.32 23.28
CA ASP A 118 8.89 -9.93 23.37
C ASP A 118 8.00 -9.66 22.14
N PHE A 119 8.27 -8.59 21.40
CA PHE A 119 7.63 -8.34 20.09
C PHE A 119 7.93 -9.48 19.10
N PHE A 120 9.17 -9.97 19.05
CA PHE A 120 9.54 -11.04 18.12
C PHE A 120 9.09 -12.41 18.61
N LEU A 121 9.01 -12.63 19.93
CA LEU A 121 8.39 -13.83 20.48
C LEU A 121 6.91 -13.90 20.10
N LEU A 122 6.20 -12.78 20.17
CA LEU A 122 4.82 -12.68 19.68
C LEU A 122 4.72 -13.02 18.19
N LEU A 123 5.65 -12.56 17.34
CA LEU A 123 5.66 -12.90 15.91
C LEU A 123 5.90 -14.40 15.68
N GLN A 124 6.78 -15.04 16.46
CA GLN A 124 7.03 -16.48 16.36
C GLN A 124 5.79 -17.31 16.69
N ASP A 125 4.94 -16.87 17.63
CA ASP A 125 3.64 -17.50 17.91
C ASP A 125 2.68 -17.47 16.72
N PHE A 126 2.87 -16.53 15.79
CA PHE A 126 2.15 -16.46 14.50
C PHE A 126 2.89 -17.18 13.35
N GLY A 127 3.95 -17.93 13.65
CA GLY A 127 4.77 -18.63 12.65
C GLY A 127 5.69 -17.70 11.85
N VAL A 128 5.92 -16.47 12.32
CA VAL A 128 6.82 -15.51 11.70
C VAL A 128 8.12 -15.46 12.49
N ASP A 129 9.13 -16.21 12.01
CA ASP A 129 10.48 -16.16 12.58
C ASP A 129 11.42 -15.36 11.67
N VAL A 130 11.55 -14.07 11.96
CA VAL A 130 12.41 -13.16 11.18
C VAL A 130 13.90 -13.47 11.33
N PHE A 131 14.28 -14.28 12.32
CA PHE A 131 15.66 -14.67 12.60
C PHE A 131 15.95 -16.13 12.22
N ALA A 132 15.08 -16.80 11.46
CA ALA A 132 15.24 -18.21 11.09
C ALA A 132 16.59 -18.52 10.39
N ASN A 133 17.14 -17.54 9.67
CA ASN A 133 18.43 -17.65 8.98
C ASN A 133 19.60 -16.97 9.71
N SER A 134 19.36 -16.45 10.92
CA SER A 134 20.38 -15.83 11.75
C SER A 134 21.31 -16.88 12.37
N SER A 135 22.57 -16.53 12.58
CA SER A 135 23.54 -17.38 13.27
C SER A 135 23.30 -17.49 14.78
N ALA A 136 22.50 -16.58 15.35
CA ALA A 136 22.10 -16.58 16.75
C ALA A 136 20.57 -16.72 16.87
N PRO A 137 20.06 -17.64 17.70
CA PRO A 137 18.61 -17.77 17.93
C PRO A 137 18.08 -16.61 18.79
N LEU A 138 16.82 -16.23 18.59
CA LEU A 138 16.16 -15.14 19.34
C LEU A 138 16.24 -15.30 20.86
N ALA A 139 16.23 -16.53 21.37
CA ALA A 139 16.33 -16.81 22.81
C ALA A 139 17.64 -16.30 23.45
N ASP A 140 18.73 -16.28 22.67
CA ASP A 140 20.05 -15.85 23.11
C ASP A 140 20.28 -14.34 22.86
N MET A 141 19.36 -13.68 22.17
CA MET A 141 19.44 -12.25 21.86
C MET A 141 19.11 -11.38 23.08
N PRO A 142 19.67 -10.16 23.14
CA PRO A 142 19.44 -9.25 24.25
C PRO A 142 18.00 -8.72 24.30
N GLU A 143 17.68 -7.95 25.33
CA GLU A 143 16.31 -7.50 25.60
C GLU A 143 15.77 -6.52 24.55
N TYR A 144 16.64 -5.69 23.98
CA TYR A 144 16.27 -4.72 22.95
C TYR A 144 16.93 -5.03 21.62
N LEU A 145 16.15 -5.04 20.55
CA LEU A 145 16.64 -5.19 19.19
C LEU A 145 16.26 -3.93 18.42
N TYR A 146 17.18 -3.35 17.67
CA TYR A 146 16.91 -2.08 17.00
C TYR A 146 17.39 -2.06 15.56
N ILE A 147 16.74 -1.21 14.76
CA ILE A 147 17.17 -0.86 13.42
C ILE A 147 17.44 0.64 13.35
N GLU A 148 18.40 1.04 12.54
CA GLU A 148 18.58 2.44 12.16
C GLU A 148 17.88 2.70 10.82
N ASP A 149 16.91 3.60 10.81
CA ASP A 149 16.15 4.00 9.62
C ASP A 149 16.19 5.52 9.44
N GLN A 150 16.87 5.95 8.38
CA GLN A 150 16.95 7.36 8.01
C GLN A 150 15.60 7.95 7.59
N GLN A 151 14.59 7.14 7.27
CA GLN A 151 13.23 7.61 6.96
C GLN A 151 12.49 8.20 8.17
N LEU A 152 13.01 8.03 9.38
CA LEU A 152 12.41 8.65 10.56
C LEU A 152 12.69 10.16 10.67
N GLU A 153 13.83 10.66 10.18
CA GLU A 153 14.12 12.10 10.18
C GLU A 153 13.04 12.94 9.46
N PRO A 154 12.64 12.61 8.22
CA PRO A 154 11.58 13.35 7.55
C PRO A 154 10.20 13.12 8.16
N PHE A 155 9.97 11.96 8.78
CA PHE A 155 8.77 11.73 9.56
C PHE A 155 8.65 12.75 10.72
N TRP A 156 9.74 13.04 11.44
CA TRP A 156 9.73 14.06 12.50
C TRP A 156 9.50 15.48 11.95
N GLN A 157 10.11 15.82 10.81
CA GLN A 157 9.85 17.10 10.14
C GLN A 157 8.38 17.25 9.75
N GLN A 158 7.79 16.19 9.21
CA GLN A 158 6.37 16.13 8.88
C GLN A 158 5.50 16.29 10.13
N LEU A 159 5.83 15.61 11.23
CA LEU A 159 5.10 15.70 12.49
C LEU A 159 5.07 17.13 13.05
N SER A 160 6.18 17.86 12.95
CA SER A 160 6.27 19.27 13.35
C SER A 160 5.33 20.19 12.55
N SER A 161 5.05 19.87 11.28
CA SER A 161 4.09 20.65 10.48
C SER A 161 2.66 20.60 11.08
N TYR A 162 2.25 19.44 11.59
CA TYR A 162 0.95 19.23 12.22
C TYR A 162 0.79 20.00 13.52
N GLN A 163 1.87 20.21 14.28
CA GLN A 163 1.84 21.05 15.49
C GLN A 163 1.42 22.48 15.19
N ASN A 164 1.86 23.01 14.05
CA ASN A 164 1.47 24.34 13.58
C ASN A 164 0.04 24.37 13.01
N GLY A 165 -0.69 23.25 13.13
CA GLY A 165 -2.04 23.05 12.60
C GLY A 165 -2.07 22.96 11.07
N ARG A 166 -0.92 22.82 10.39
CA ARG A 166 -0.82 22.82 8.94
C ARG A 166 -0.67 21.39 8.43
N LEU A 167 -1.07 21.15 7.19
CA LEU A 167 -0.57 20.02 6.43
C LEU A 167 0.78 20.40 5.82
N PRO A 168 1.64 19.42 5.52
CA PRO A 168 2.77 19.63 4.61
C PRO A 168 2.31 20.26 3.28
N GLU A 169 3.13 21.17 2.75
CA GLU A 169 2.82 21.99 1.57
C GLU A 169 2.49 21.12 0.35
N GLU A 170 3.20 20.00 0.19
CA GLU A 170 3.03 19.04 -0.88
C GLU A 170 1.64 18.39 -0.87
N TYR A 171 1.05 18.14 0.30
CA TYR A 171 -0.30 17.59 0.39
C TYR A 171 -1.35 18.65 0.02
N THR A 172 -1.21 19.89 0.50
CA THR A 172 -2.12 20.97 0.11
C THR A 172 -2.03 21.26 -1.38
N GLU A 173 -0.82 21.21 -1.94
CA GLU A 173 -0.59 21.46 -3.36
C GLU A 173 -1.14 20.32 -4.23
N LEU A 174 -0.98 19.05 -3.82
CA LEU A 174 -1.62 17.92 -4.49
C LEU A 174 -3.15 18.06 -4.50
N LEU A 175 -3.74 18.42 -3.37
CA LEU A 175 -5.20 18.59 -3.25
C LEU A 175 -5.70 19.75 -4.10
N ALA A 176 -5.00 20.89 -4.09
CA ALA A 176 -5.31 22.02 -4.94
C ALA A 176 -5.23 21.62 -6.42
N PHE A 177 -4.16 20.93 -6.83
CA PHE A 177 -3.99 20.44 -8.20
C PHE A 177 -5.14 19.53 -8.65
N LEU A 178 -5.62 18.63 -7.78
CA LEU A 178 -6.76 17.76 -8.05
C LEU A 178 -8.08 18.53 -8.13
N VAL A 179 -8.35 19.44 -7.18
CA VAL A 179 -9.59 20.24 -7.14
C VAL A 179 -9.67 21.20 -8.32
N GLU A 180 -8.55 21.78 -8.75
CA GLU A 180 -8.48 22.66 -9.92
C GLU A 180 -8.97 21.96 -11.20
N ALA A 181 -8.79 20.64 -11.32
CA ALA A 181 -9.24 19.84 -12.47
C ALA A 181 -10.76 19.58 -12.49
N ILE A 182 -11.44 19.75 -11.36
CA ILE A 182 -12.89 19.54 -11.26
C ILE A 182 -13.63 20.70 -11.94
N PRO A 183 -14.63 20.47 -12.83
CA PRO A 183 -15.41 21.53 -13.45
C PRO A 183 -16.08 22.46 -12.42
N ASP A 184 -16.20 23.75 -12.74
CA ASP A 184 -16.75 24.74 -11.82
C ASP A 184 -18.24 24.50 -11.50
N ASP A 185 -18.99 23.94 -12.46
CA ASP A 185 -20.42 23.61 -12.32
C ASP A 185 -20.68 22.49 -11.30
N CYS A 186 -19.66 21.71 -10.93
CA CYS A 186 -19.73 20.71 -9.86
C CYS A 186 -19.76 21.35 -8.46
N PHE A 187 -19.46 22.65 -8.35
CA PHE A 187 -19.45 23.39 -7.11
C PHE A 187 -20.64 24.34 -7.03
N SER A 188 -21.34 24.32 -5.90
CA SER A 188 -22.43 25.26 -5.62
C SER A 188 -22.31 25.91 -4.26
N LEU A 189 -22.80 27.15 -4.15
CA LEU A 189 -22.91 27.90 -2.91
C LEU A 189 -24.39 28.22 -2.68
N SER A 190 -25.00 27.64 -1.66
CA SER A 190 -26.40 27.89 -1.31
C SER A 190 -26.58 27.95 0.20
N ALA A 191 -27.34 28.95 0.68
CA ALA A 191 -27.67 29.11 2.11
C ALA A 191 -26.48 29.04 3.09
N GLY A 192 -25.30 29.53 2.70
CA GLY A 192 -24.09 29.47 3.53
C GLY A 192 -23.45 28.07 3.61
N LYS A 193 -23.77 27.19 2.67
CA LYS A 193 -23.20 25.86 2.49
C LYS A 193 -22.54 25.78 1.12
N VAL A 194 -21.35 25.21 1.06
CA VAL A 194 -20.70 24.85 -0.20
C VAL A 194 -20.86 23.35 -0.40
N THR A 195 -21.21 22.97 -1.62
CA THR A 195 -21.38 21.57 -2.04
C THR A 195 -20.52 21.33 -3.27
N LEU A 196 -19.69 20.30 -3.22
CA LEU A 196 -19.08 19.64 -4.37
C LEU A 196 -19.89 18.38 -4.64
N ARG A 197 -20.40 18.23 -5.86
CA ARG A 197 -21.06 17.01 -6.30
C ARG A 197 -20.50 16.58 -7.65
N LEU A 198 -20.18 15.30 -7.78
CA LEU A 198 -19.77 14.70 -9.05
C LEU A 198 -20.77 13.61 -9.42
N ASP A 199 -21.36 13.72 -10.60
CA ASP A 199 -21.97 12.58 -11.26
C ASP A 199 -20.95 11.85 -12.15
N ARG A 200 -21.42 10.87 -12.92
CA ARG A 200 -20.57 10.11 -13.83
C ARG A 200 -19.96 10.97 -14.94
N ASP A 201 -20.72 11.88 -15.53
CA ASP A 201 -20.24 12.74 -16.62
C ASP A 201 -19.21 13.75 -16.09
N ASP A 202 -19.45 14.31 -14.91
CA ASP A 202 -18.52 15.17 -14.19
C ASP A 202 -17.22 14.45 -13.83
N PHE A 203 -17.30 13.19 -13.42
CA PHE A 203 -16.14 12.35 -13.12
C PHE A 203 -15.28 12.11 -14.37
N VAL A 204 -15.90 11.79 -15.52
CA VAL A 204 -15.21 11.69 -16.82
C VAL A 204 -14.51 13.01 -17.15
N ASN A 205 -15.23 14.13 -17.07
CA ASN A 205 -14.70 15.44 -17.40
C ASN A 205 -13.53 15.81 -16.47
N THR A 206 -13.63 15.49 -15.18
CA THR A 206 -12.57 15.68 -14.19
C THR A 206 -11.31 14.89 -14.55
N ILE A 207 -11.44 13.62 -14.97
CA ILE A 207 -10.29 12.80 -15.40
C ILE A 207 -9.63 13.40 -16.65
N VAL A 208 -10.42 13.79 -17.65
CA VAL A 208 -9.90 14.43 -18.89
C VAL A 208 -9.15 15.72 -18.54
N ASN A 209 -9.73 16.57 -17.69
CA ASN A 209 -9.11 17.80 -17.22
C ASN A 209 -7.82 17.51 -16.45
N LEU A 210 -7.81 16.51 -15.57
CA LEU A 210 -6.65 16.14 -14.78
C LEU A 210 -5.50 15.63 -15.65
N ILE A 211 -5.77 14.74 -16.61
CA ILE A 211 -4.74 14.24 -17.55
C ILE A 211 -4.21 15.40 -18.41
N THR A 212 -5.10 16.29 -18.85
CA THR A 212 -4.69 17.52 -19.58
C THR A 212 -3.77 18.38 -18.71
N LYS A 213 -4.14 18.59 -17.45
CA LYS A 213 -3.37 19.36 -16.47
C LYS A 213 -2.01 18.74 -16.19
N VAL A 214 -1.93 17.43 -15.99
CA VAL A 214 -0.66 16.68 -15.84
C VAL A 214 0.28 16.93 -17.02
N LYS A 215 -0.26 17.02 -18.24
CA LYS A 215 0.51 17.33 -19.44
C LYS A 215 0.93 18.80 -19.52
N THR A 216 0.01 19.74 -19.28
CA THR A 216 0.26 21.18 -19.46
C THR A 216 1.06 21.80 -18.32
N GLU A 217 0.91 21.29 -17.11
CA GLU A 217 1.58 21.74 -15.89
C GLU A 217 2.58 20.68 -15.40
N SER A 218 3.27 20.01 -16.33
CA SER A 218 4.12 18.85 -16.05
C SER A 218 5.24 19.13 -15.05
N GLU A 219 5.80 20.33 -15.04
CA GLU A 219 6.80 20.75 -14.05
C GLU A 219 6.23 20.86 -12.64
N ARG A 220 4.99 21.37 -12.51
CA ARG A 220 4.30 21.53 -11.23
C ARG A 220 3.95 20.17 -10.63
N VAL A 221 3.34 19.28 -11.40
CA VAL A 221 3.00 17.94 -10.91
C VAL A 221 4.23 17.06 -10.65
N ALA A 222 5.29 17.20 -11.46
CA ALA A 222 6.56 16.51 -11.17
C ALA A 222 7.18 16.99 -9.85
N ASP A 223 7.11 18.30 -9.56
CA ASP A 223 7.57 18.84 -8.27
C ASP A 223 6.79 18.27 -7.09
N ILE A 224 5.45 18.24 -7.19
CA ILE A 224 4.57 17.65 -6.16
C ILE A 224 4.97 16.19 -5.90
N LEU A 225 5.06 15.36 -6.95
CA LEU A 225 5.33 13.92 -6.81
C LEU A 225 6.72 13.62 -6.27
N ILE A 226 7.74 14.38 -6.70
CA ILE A 226 9.11 14.27 -6.19
C ILE A 226 9.16 14.66 -4.72
N ASN A 227 8.55 15.78 -4.34
CA ASN A 227 8.60 16.24 -2.95
C ASN A 227 7.80 15.33 -2.00
N LEU A 228 6.70 14.73 -2.45
CA LEU A 228 5.96 13.71 -1.69
C LEU A 228 6.80 12.45 -1.39
N ASN A 229 7.82 12.16 -2.19
CA ASN A 229 8.64 10.94 -2.07
C ASN A 229 10.15 11.25 -2.02
N ARG A 230 10.55 12.47 -1.63
CA ARG A 230 11.92 12.99 -1.77
C ARG A 230 12.98 12.01 -1.24
N TYR A 231 12.71 11.43 -0.08
CA TYR A 231 13.64 10.56 0.63
C TYR A 231 13.76 9.16 0.02
N ALA A 232 12.67 8.60 -0.51
CA ALA A 232 12.72 7.31 -1.22
C ALA A 232 13.67 7.40 -2.44
N TYR A 233 13.66 8.56 -3.09
CA TYR A 233 14.52 8.85 -4.23
C TYR A 233 15.99 9.06 -3.86
N GLU A 234 16.25 9.80 -2.78
CA GLU A 234 17.61 10.01 -2.25
C GLU A 234 18.26 8.68 -1.84
N GLN A 235 17.51 7.76 -1.23
CA GLN A 235 18.00 6.42 -0.86
C GLN A 235 18.37 5.55 -2.06
N LEU A 236 17.69 5.73 -3.21
CA LEU A 236 18.04 5.05 -4.45
C LEU A 236 19.25 5.69 -5.17
N GLY A 237 19.87 6.71 -4.57
CA GLY A 237 21.01 7.43 -5.15
C GLY A 237 20.65 8.25 -6.39
N MET A 238 19.37 8.60 -6.54
CA MET A 238 18.86 9.32 -7.70
C MET A 238 18.80 10.83 -7.42
N ASP A 239 19.30 11.67 -8.34
CA ASP A 239 19.20 13.13 -8.22
C ASP A 239 17.74 13.61 -8.39
N PRO A 240 17.11 14.22 -7.36
CA PRO A 240 15.74 14.71 -7.45
C PRO A 240 15.52 15.72 -8.58
N ALA A 241 16.52 16.54 -8.91
CA ALA A 241 16.41 17.53 -9.98
C ALA A 241 16.35 16.85 -11.36
N GLU A 242 17.20 15.86 -11.59
CA GLU A 242 17.20 15.06 -12.82
C GLU A 242 15.90 14.27 -12.98
N MET A 243 15.40 13.65 -11.91
CA MET A 243 14.14 12.92 -11.96
C MET A 243 12.95 13.84 -12.22
N LYS A 244 12.88 15.01 -11.57
CA LYS A 244 11.86 16.01 -11.87
C LYS A 244 11.87 16.35 -13.36
N GLN A 245 13.04 16.59 -13.94
CA GLN A 245 13.17 16.90 -15.37
C GLN A 245 12.69 15.74 -16.26
N LYS A 246 13.10 14.49 -15.96
CA LYS A 246 12.67 13.29 -16.70
C LYS A 246 11.17 13.04 -16.59
N MET A 247 10.61 13.14 -15.39
CA MET A 247 9.18 12.99 -15.12
C MET A 247 8.36 14.05 -15.86
N ALA A 248 8.76 15.33 -15.76
CA ALA A 248 8.09 16.42 -16.44
C ALA A 248 8.15 16.28 -17.97
N ALA A 249 9.28 15.81 -18.52
CA ALA A 249 9.42 15.52 -19.94
C ALA A 249 8.53 14.35 -20.40
N GLY A 250 8.45 13.28 -19.60
CA GLY A 250 7.56 12.14 -19.85
C GLY A 250 6.09 12.57 -19.88
N MET A 251 5.65 13.33 -18.87
CA MET A 251 4.26 13.81 -18.76
C MET A 251 3.87 14.76 -19.91
N LYS A 252 4.80 15.61 -20.36
CA LYS A 252 4.57 16.51 -21.51
C LYS A 252 4.30 15.74 -22.82
N ASN A 253 4.82 14.53 -22.94
CA ASN A 253 4.66 13.66 -24.10
C ASN A 253 3.45 12.72 -24.00
N ILE A 254 2.68 12.75 -22.90
CA ILE A 254 1.46 11.95 -22.77
C ILE A 254 0.46 12.33 -23.87
N THR A 255 -0.16 11.31 -24.45
CA THR A 255 -1.33 11.48 -25.31
C THR A 255 -2.56 11.56 -24.40
N VAL A 256 -3.24 12.70 -24.42
CA VAL A 256 -4.48 12.89 -23.64
C VAL A 256 -5.58 12.08 -24.34
N PRO A 257 -6.19 11.08 -23.67
CA PRO A 257 -7.29 10.32 -24.27
C PRO A 257 -8.49 11.23 -24.54
N SER A 258 -9.28 10.91 -25.56
CA SER A 258 -10.56 11.59 -25.80
C SER A 258 -11.56 11.29 -24.68
N ARG A 259 -12.59 12.12 -24.56
CA ARG A 259 -13.67 11.90 -23.59
C ARG A 259 -14.29 10.49 -23.76
N GLU A 260 -14.53 10.09 -25.00
CA GLU A 260 -15.10 8.78 -25.34
C GLU A 260 -14.16 7.62 -24.95
N GLN A 261 -12.85 7.81 -25.08
CA GLN A 261 -11.87 6.82 -24.62
C GLN A 261 -11.88 6.69 -23.09
N ILE A 262 -11.96 7.81 -22.36
CA ILE A 262 -12.09 7.78 -20.90
C ILE A 262 -13.39 7.11 -20.49
N GLU A 263 -14.53 7.45 -21.13
CA GLU A 263 -15.83 6.79 -20.86
C GLU A 263 -15.78 5.28 -21.08
N ALA A 264 -15.10 4.82 -22.13
CA ALA A 264 -14.90 3.41 -22.38
C ALA A 264 -14.05 2.76 -21.29
N ILE A 265 -12.95 3.41 -20.88
CA ILE A 265 -12.07 2.92 -19.81
C ILE A 265 -12.84 2.82 -18.50
N ILE A 266 -13.56 3.86 -18.09
CA ILE A 266 -14.29 3.87 -16.81
C ILE A 266 -15.70 3.29 -16.91
N SER A 267 -16.05 2.61 -18.01
CA SER A 267 -17.37 2.01 -18.22
C SER A 267 -17.73 0.98 -17.14
N PHE A 268 -16.72 0.42 -16.48
CA PHE A 268 -16.86 -0.48 -15.35
C PHE A 268 -17.15 0.20 -14.02
N VAL A 269 -17.18 1.55 -13.93
CA VAL A 269 -17.45 2.30 -12.69
C VAL A 269 -18.77 3.06 -12.80
N GLU A 270 -19.59 2.95 -11.77
CA GLU A 270 -20.79 3.71 -11.54
C GLU A 270 -20.61 4.60 -10.30
N VAL A 271 -20.96 5.88 -10.43
CA VAL A 271 -20.92 6.85 -9.33
C VAL A 271 -22.35 7.03 -8.83
N ASN A 272 -22.71 6.34 -7.75
CA ASN A 272 -24.05 6.42 -7.15
C ASN A 272 -24.21 7.72 -6.34
N ASP A 273 -23.18 8.06 -5.55
CA ASP A 273 -23.06 9.33 -4.86
C ASP A 273 -21.58 9.75 -4.76
N PHE A 274 -21.31 11.01 -5.07
CA PHE A 274 -20.05 11.65 -4.73
C PHE A 274 -20.39 13.07 -4.33
N THR A 275 -20.60 13.28 -3.04
CA THR A 275 -21.03 14.56 -2.49
C THR A 275 -20.16 14.92 -1.31
N CYS A 276 -19.55 16.09 -1.35
CA CYS A 276 -18.95 16.71 -0.18
C CYS A 276 -19.67 18.03 0.13
N GLU A 277 -20.11 18.19 1.37
CA GLU A 277 -20.74 19.43 1.83
C GLU A 277 -20.03 20.00 3.04
N TYR A 278 -19.96 21.32 3.10
CA TYR A 278 -19.51 21.99 4.30
C TYR A 278 -20.27 23.29 4.56
N SER A 279 -20.61 23.48 5.83
CA SER A 279 -21.18 24.72 6.32
C SER A 279 -20.11 25.80 6.47
N LEU A 280 -20.40 27.01 5.99
CA LEU A 280 -19.59 28.21 6.25
C LEU A 280 -19.80 28.74 7.68
N LEU A 281 -20.84 28.29 8.38
CA LEU A 281 -21.04 28.64 9.79
C LEU A 281 -19.95 27.99 10.67
N PRO A 282 -19.37 28.74 11.64
CA PRO A 282 -18.38 28.19 12.56
C PRO A 282 -18.87 26.96 13.32
N GLY A 283 -18.24 25.82 13.05
CA GLY A 283 -18.57 24.52 13.65
C GLY A 283 -19.85 23.87 13.13
N GLY A 284 -20.38 24.34 11.99
CA GLY A 284 -21.46 23.67 11.29
C GLY A 284 -21.04 22.31 10.71
N PRO A 285 -22.00 21.54 10.18
CA PRO A 285 -21.75 20.19 9.68
C PRO A 285 -20.84 20.19 8.46
N LYS A 286 -20.09 19.11 8.34
CA LYS A 286 -19.31 18.70 7.18
C LYS A 286 -19.65 17.26 6.86
N THR A 287 -19.90 16.97 5.60
CA THR A 287 -20.27 15.63 5.15
C THR A 287 -19.45 15.23 3.93
N LEU A 288 -19.07 13.96 3.85
CA LEU A 288 -18.60 13.30 2.64
C LEU A 288 -19.41 12.03 2.46
N ASN A 289 -20.00 11.88 1.29
CA ASN A 289 -20.60 10.65 0.81
C ASN A 289 -19.91 10.27 -0.50
N VAL A 290 -19.30 9.10 -0.51
CA VAL A 290 -18.79 8.43 -1.70
C VAL A 290 -19.48 7.09 -1.75
N ASP A 291 -20.15 6.77 -2.84
CA ASP A 291 -20.76 5.49 -3.14
C ASP A 291 -20.47 5.17 -4.61
N LEU A 292 -19.57 4.21 -4.80
CA LEU A 292 -19.13 3.74 -6.10
C LEU A 292 -19.52 2.28 -6.25
N ALA A 293 -20.06 1.92 -7.40
CA ALA A 293 -20.17 0.53 -7.82
C ALA A 293 -19.21 0.26 -8.97
N PHE A 294 -18.77 -0.98 -9.11
CA PHE A 294 -17.95 -1.39 -10.24
C PHE A 294 -18.34 -2.78 -10.75
N LYS A 295 -18.17 -2.99 -12.05
CA LYS A 295 -18.44 -4.26 -12.73
C LYS A 295 -17.53 -4.44 -13.92
N ALA A 296 -16.69 -5.46 -13.88
CA ALA A 296 -15.78 -5.76 -14.98
C ALA A 296 -16.55 -6.01 -16.29
N PRO A 297 -16.03 -5.57 -17.45
CA PRO A 297 -16.73 -5.70 -18.74
C PRO A 297 -17.04 -7.16 -19.13
N ASP A 298 -16.18 -8.09 -18.73
CA ASP A 298 -16.35 -9.53 -18.94
C ASP A 298 -17.24 -10.19 -17.86
N SER A 299 -17.76 -9.41 -16.92
CA SER A 299 -18.52 -9.87 -15.75
C SER A 299 -17.77 -10.85 -14.85
N SER A 300 -16.42 -10.85 -14.88
CA SER A 300 -15.60 -11.70 -14.00
C SER A 300 -15.65 -11.27 -12.53
N LEU A 301 -15.90 -9.99 -12.27
CA LEU A 301 -16.09 -9.43 -10.95
C LEU A 301 -17.02 -8.22 -10.95
N ASP A 302 -17.61 -7.95 -9.79
CA ASP A 302 -18.36 -6.74 -9.48
C ASP A 302 -18.19 -6.38 -8.00
N GLY A 303 -18.66 -5.20 -7.61
CA GLY A 303 -18.56 -4.78 -6.22
C GLY A 303 -19.00 -3.35 -5.97
N THR A 304 -18.91 -2.95 -4.71
CA THR A 304 -19.23 -1.60 -4.24
C THR A 304 -18.16 -1.11 -3.28
N PHE A 305 -18.03 0.21 -3.19
CA PHE A 305 -17.16 0.88 -2.24
C PHE A 305 -17.83 2.18 -1.81
N ALA A 306 -18.08 2.30 -0.51
CA ALA A 306 -18.71 3.47 0.08
C ALA A 306 -17.88 4.04 1.23
N ILE A 307 -17.86 5.37 1.32
CA ILE A 307 -17.33 6.13 2.45
C ILE A 307 -18.39 7.13 2.85
N VAL A 308 -18.75 7.13 4.13
CA VAL A 308 -19.57 8.19 4.74
C VAL A 308 -18.76 8.82 5.86
N LEU A 309 -18.71 10.15 5.91
CA LEU A 309 -18.10 10.91 7.00
C LEU A 309 -19.02 12.07 7.37
N ASP A 310 -19.39 12.14 8.64
CA ASP A 310 -20.19 13.21 9.22
C ASP A 310 -19.43 13.83 10.38
N VAL A 311 -19.19 15.14 10.31
CA VAL A 311 -18.48 15.87 11.37
C VAL A 311 -19.18 17.17 11.68
N ALA A 312 -19.35 17.49 12.96
CA ALA A 312 -19.84 18.78 13.40
C ALA A 312 -19.15 19.24 14.68
N GLY A 313 -19.07 20.56 14.86
CA GLY A 313 -18.49 21.17 16.05
C GLY A 313 -17.24 22.01 15.78
N LYS A 314 -16.74 22.61 16.85
CA LYS A 314 -15.62 23.57 16.83
C LYS A 314 -14.31 22.85 17.17
N LYS A 315 -13.17 23.53 16.99
CA LYS A 315 -11.82 23.01 17.28
C LYS A 315 -11.71 22.33 18.65
N ASP A 316 -12.32 22.90 19.69
CA ASP A 316 -12.20 22.36 21.05
C ASP A 316 -13.36 21.43 21.45
N ASN A 317 -14.34 21.23 20.56
CA ASN A 317 -15.50 20.39 20.82
C ASN A 317 -16.14 19.97 19.49
N LEU A 318 -15.71 18.83 18.97
CA LEU A 318 -16.27 18.24 17.76
C LEU A 318 -16.65 16.78 18.01
N LYS A 319 -17.59 16.32 17.20
CA LYS A 319 -18.01 14.93 17.14
C LYS A 319 -18.21 14.55 15.70
N GLY A 320 -18.03 13.28 15.42
CA GLY A 320 -18.32 12.75 14.11
C GLY A 320 -18.40 11.25 14.10
N SER A 321 -18.67 10.76 12.91
CA SER A 321 -18.66 9.34 12.59
C SER A 321 -18.13 9.16 11.19
N TYR A 322 -17.50 8.02 10.94
CA TYR A 322 -17.24 7.57 9.58
C TYR A 322 -17.64 6.12 9.40
N SER A 323 -18.07 5.77 8.19
CA SER A 323 -18.18 4.40 7.73
C SER A 323 -17.35 4.21 6.47
N ILE A 324 -16.77 3.01 6.33
CA ILE A 324 -16.11 2.54 5.11
C ILE A 324 -16.66 1.14 4.86
N ASP A 325 -17.40 1.00 3.77
CA ASP A 325 -18.07 -0.22 3.40
C ASP A 325 -17.58 -0.66 2.02
N GLY A 326 -17.26 -1.94 1.86
CA GLY A 326 -16.74 -2.47 0.61
C GLY A 326 -17.28 -3.87 0.36
N GLN A 327 -17.71 -4.12 -0.86
CA GLN A 327 -18.09 -5.44 -1.34
C GLN A 327 -17.29 -5.75 -2.60
N LEU A 328 -16.70 -6.95 -2.66
CA LEU A 328 -16.04 -7.47 -3.86
C LEU A 328 -16.56 -8.87 -4.12
N ASN A 329 -17.15 -9.05 -5.30
CA ASN A 329 -17.66 -10.32 -5.77
C ASN A 329 -16.82 -10.81 -6.95
N ILE A 330 -16.06 -11.89 -6.78
CA ILE A 330 -15.28 -12.52 -7.85
C ILE A 330 -16.00 -13.79 -8.28
N VAL A 331 -16.43 -13.90 -9.54
CA VAL A 331 -17.28 -15.02 -10.01
C VAL A 331 -16.62 -16.38 -9.79
N SER A 332 -15.32 -16.49 -10.10
CA SER A 332 -14.53 -17.71 -9.90
C SER A 332 -13.76 -17.73 -8.57
N GLY A 333 -14.13 -16.86 -7.63
CA GLY A 333 -13.39 -16.64 -6.39
C GLY A 333 -14.30 -16.29 -5.22
N PRO A 334 -13.78 -15.60 -4.20
CA PRO A 334 -14.57 -15.23 -3.06
C PRO A 334 -15.45 -14.00 -3.32
N ASN A 335 -16.60 -13.98 -2.65
CA ASN A 335 -17.29 -12.77 -2.26
C ASN A 335 -16.70 -12.29 -0.91
N ILE A 336 -16.31 -11.02 -0.84
CA ILE A 336 -15.70 -10.38 0.33
C ILE A 336 -16.52 -9.15 0.67
N GLU A 337 -16.88 -9.02 1.95
CA GLU A 337 -17.57 -7.85 2.49
C GLU A 337 -16.75 -7.29 3.66
N ILE A 338 -16.53 -5.98 3.66
CA ILE A 338 -15.81 -5.24 4.69
C ILE A 338 -16.71 -4.09 5.13
N ALA A 339 -16.91 -3.94 6.43
CA ALA A 339 -17.62 -2.81 7.02
C ALA A 339 -16.79 -2.29 8.19
N CYS A 340 -16.41 -1.01 8.16
CA CYS A 340 -15.73 -0.32 9.24
C CYS A 340 -16.57 0.87 9.66
N ASN A 341 -16.95 0.93 10.93
CA ASN A 341 -17.80 1.99 11.48
C ASN A 341 -17.14 2.56 12.73
N SER A 342 -16.94 3.87 12.76
CA SER A 342 -16.33 4.54 13.90
C SER A 342 -17.13 5.77 14.32
N ASN A 343 -17.36 5.89 15.62
CA ASN A 343 -17.79 7.14 16.23
C ASN A 343 -16.59 7.77 16.93
N PHE A 344 -16.39 9.06 16.73
CA PHE A 344 -15.32 9.78 17.40
C PHE A 344 -15.80 11.09 17.99
N SER A 345 -15.14 11.50 19.06
CA SER A 345 -15.39 12.79 19.66
C SER A 345 -14.10 13.40 20.17
N TYR A 346 -14.14 14.71 20.29
CA TYR A 346 -13.02 15.51 20.69
C TYR A 346 -13.52 16.60 21.63
N THR A 347 -12.91 16.74 22.80
CA THR A 347 -13.24 17.77 23.78
C THR A 347 -11.96 18.28 24.42
N ALA A 348 -11.53 19.46 23.98
CA ALA A 348 -10.35 20.19 24.41
C ALA A 348 -9.05 19.37 24.36
N THR A 349 -8.74 18.61 25.41
CA THR A 349 -7.50 17.85 25.56
C THR A 349 -7.73 16.33 25.51
N VAL A 350 -8.95 15.90 25.16
CA VAL A 350 -9.37 14.50 25.14
C VAL A 350 -9.99 14.17 23.79
N ALA A 351 -9.56 13.07 23.17
CA ALA A 351 -10.20 12.48 22.00
C ALA A 351 -10.63 11.04 22.33
N LEU A 352 -11.75 10.62 21.79
CA LEU A 352 -12.32 9.28 21.96
C LEU A 352 -12.67 8.73 20.59
N ALA A 353 -12.45 7.43 20.39
CA ALA A 353 -12.92 6.71 19.22
C ALA A 353 -13.42 5.32 19.60
N ASP A 354 -14.59 4.96 19.09
CA ASP A 354 -15.19 3.63 19.22
C ASP A 354 -15.40 3.08 17.81
N THR A 355 -14.63 2.06 17.45
CA THR A 355 -14.53 1.52 16.09
C THR A 355 -14.94 0.05 16.07
N ASN A 356 -15.77 -0.32 15.10
CA ASN A 356 -16.15 -1.70 14.81
C ASN A 356 -15.74 -2.02 13.38
N ILE A 357 -15.15 -3.19 13.18
CA ILE A 357 -14.74 -3.69 11.86
C ILE A 357 -15.30 -5.10 11.72
N ASP A 358 -16.07 -5.32 10.66
CA ASP A 358 -16.56 -6.63 10.26
C ASP A 358 -16.00 -6.97 8.88
N VAL A 359 -15.47 -8.18 8.74
CA VAL A 359 -14.99 -8.73 7.47
C VAL A 359 -15.57 -10.12 7.29
N THR A 360 -16.24 -10.36 6.18
CA THR A 360 -16.68 -11.70 5.80
C THR A 360 -16.13 -12.06 4.43
N ALA A 361 -15.80 -13.33 4.25
CA ALA A 361 -15.41 -13.86 2.94
C ALA A 361 -16.05 -15.23 2.73
N ARG A 362 -16.63 -15.46 1.56
CA ARG A 362 -17.30 -16.70 1.17
C ARG A 362 -16.86 -17.11 -0.23
N ASP A 363 -16.49 -18.37 -0.41
CA ASP A 363 -16.21 -18.90 -1.73
C ASP A 363 -17.52 -19.01 -2.54
N ASN A 364 -17.60 -18.37 -3.71
CA ASN A 364 -18.82 -18.33 -4.50
C ASN A 364 -19.17 -19.69 -5.13
N SER A 365 -18.16 -20.52 -5.40
CA SER A 365 -18.35 -21.83 -6.05
C SER A 365 -18.97 -22.87 -5.11
N SER A 366 -18.49 -22.91 -3.87
CA SER A 366 -18.89 -23.90 -2.85
C SER A 366 -19.86 -23.35 -1.81
N GLY A 367 -19.98 -22.02 -1.69
CA GLY A 367 -20.69 -21.35 -0.60
C GLY A 367 -19.98 -21.43 0.75
N LYS A 368 -18.78 -22.02 0.81
CA LYS A 368 -18.00 -22.21 2.05
C LYS A 368 -17.63 -20.84 2.64
N LEU A 369 -17.92 -20.66 3.93
CA LEU A 369 -17.45 -19.49 4.69
C LEU A 369 -15.93 -19.60 4.87
N LEU A 370 -15.18 -18.66 4.30
CA LEU A 370 -13.72 -18.61 4.35
C LEU A 370 -13.24 -17.86 5.58
N LEU A 371 -13.83 -16.69 5.82
CA LEU A 371 -13.52 -15.82 6.95
C LEU A 371 -14.80 -15.19 7.50
N ASP A 372 -14.87 -15.12 8.81
CA ASP A 372 -15.84 -14.31 9.54
C ASP A 372 -15.15 -13.62 10.71
N LEU A 373 -14.76 -12.37 10.52
CA LEU A 373 -13.96 -11.59 11.45
C LEU A 373 -14.77 -10.40 11.95
N GLY A 374 -14.87 -10.28 13.27
CA GLY A 374 -15.39 -9.09 13.93
C GLY A 374 -14.33 -8.54 14.88
N ILE A 375 -14.06 -7.23 14.79
CA ILE A 375 -13.11 -6.52 15.64
C ILE A 375 -13.82 -5.31 16.25
N VAL A 376 -13.57 -5.09 17.53
CA VAL A 376 -13.94 -3.84 18.20
C VAL A 376 -12.70 -3.19 18.78
N ASP A 377 -12.54 -1.90 18.59
CA ASP A 377 -11.51 -1.07 19.19
C ASP A 377 -12.16 0.13 19.89
N ASN A 378 -11.74 0.39 21.11
CA ASN A 378 -12.14 1.59 21.83
C ASN A 378 -10.86 2.26 22.33
N SER A 379 -10.71 3.54 22.05
CA SER A 379 -9.50 4.28 22.39
C SER A 379 -9.81 5.66 22.95
N VAL A 380 -8.92 6.10 23.83
CA VAL A 380 -8.89 7.45 24.38
C VAL A 380 -7.50 8.03 24.21
N ALA A 381 -7.43 9.22 23.64
CA ALA A 381 -6.21 10.01 23.58
C ALA A 381 -6.32 11.25 24.46
N ARG A 382 -5.23 11.60 25.13
CA ARG A 382 -5.13 12.74 26.04
C ARG A 382 -3.82 13.48 25.81
N ILE A 383 -3.86 14.80 25.90
CA ILE A 383 -2.63 15.59 26.04
C ILE A 383 -2.06 15.29 27.43
N ALA A 384 -0.77 14.95 27.48
CA ALA A 384 -0.16 14.45 28.70
C ALA A 384 1.27 14.98 28.83
N THR A 385 1.40 16.09 29.55
CA THR A 385 2.62 16.90 29.57
C THR A 385 3.71 16.38 30.51
N SER A 386 3.44 15.37 31.33
CA SER A 386 4.35 14.88 32.38
C SER A 386 4.72 13.40 32.25
N LEU A 387 4.49 12.76 31.10
CA LEU A 387 4.83 11.36 30.90
C LEU A 387 6.34 11.15 30.69
N ASP A 388 6.85 10.10 31.33
CA ASP A 388 8.13 9.51 30.99
C ASP A 388 7.91 8.41 29.95
N LEU A 389 8.70 8.43 28.89
CA LEU A 389 8.63 7.42 27.84
C LEU A 389 9.38 6.16 28.28
N GLY A 390 10.34 6.27 29.22
CA GLY A 390 11.16 5.13 29.64
C GLY A 390 11.88 4.49 28.45
N ILE A 391 12.42 5.33 27.55
CA ILE A 391 13.20 4.86 26.41
C ILE A 391 14.49 4.22 26.93
N PRO A 392 14.83 2.99 26.52
CA PRO A 392 16.01 2.32 27.03
C PRO A 392 17.29 3.01 26.53
N GLU A 393 18.27 3.16 27.43
CA GLU A 393 19.64 3.46 27.02
C GLU A 393 20.25 2.19 26.41
N LEU A 394 20.49 2.23 25.10
CA LEU A 394 21.05 1.11 24.34
C LEU A 394 22.55 0.97 24.66
N THR A 395 22.93 -0.22 25.11
CA THR A 395 24.30 -0.60 25.45
C THR A 395 24.65 -1.93 24.77
N ALA A 396 25.94 -2.24 24.67
CA ALA A 396 26.40 -3.50 24.07
C ALA A 396 25.90 -4.76 24.79
N ASP A 397 25.51 -4.63 26.07
CA ASP A 397 25.03 -5.76 26.88
C ASP A 397 23.51 -5.98 26.78
N ASN A 398 22.73 -4.92 26.52
CA ASN A 398 21.26 -4.97 26.55
C ASN A 398 20.60 -4.80 25.19
N SER A 399 21.38 -4.55 24.13
CA SER A 399 20.85 -4.25 22.81
C SER A 399 21.67 -4.85 21.65
N LEU A 400 21.00 -5.08 20.52
CA LEU A 400 21.61 -5.55 19.28
C LEU A 400 21.02 -4.80 18.08
N ASP A 401 21.89 -4.31 17.21
CA ASP A 401 21.50 -3.83 15.88
C ASP A 401 21.15 -5.02 15.00
N ILE A 402 19.91 -5.04 14.51
CA ILE A 402 19.38 -6.13 13.68
C ILE A 402 19.21 -5.70 12.22
N SER A 403 19.69 -4.52 11.81
CA SER A 403 19.50 -3.98 10.46
C SER A 403 19.99 -4.93 9.36
N ASP A 404 21.10 -5.64 9.61
CA ASP A 404 21.67 -6.64 8.69
C ASP A 404 21.14 -8.07 8.94
N LEU A 405 20.38 -8.28 10.02
CA LEU A 405 19.85 -9.59 10.42
C LEU A 405 18.42 -9.83 9.96
N ILE A 406 17.68 -8.75 9.68
CA ILE A 406 16.32 -8.83 9.15
C ILE A 406 16.32 -8.54 7.64
N PRO A 407 15.45 -9.20 6.87
CA PRO A 407 15.34 -8.96 5.45
C PRO A 407 14.91 -7.50 5.16
N THR A 408 15.58 -6.84 4.23
CA THR A 408 15.23 -5.47 3.83
C THR A 408 13.81 -5.41 3.26
N PRO A 409 12.91 -4.54 3.74
CA PRO A 409 11.56 -4.40 3.20
C PRO A 409 11.58 -4.06 1.71
N GLY A 410 10.80 -4.77 0.89
CA GLY A 410 10.71 -4.53 -0.56
C GLY A 410 11.86 -5.13 -1.38
N VAL A 411 12.97 -5.49 -0.74
CA VAL A 411 13.79 -6.58 -1.26
C VAL A 411 13.02 -7.83 -0.90
N SER A 412 12.35 -8.43 -1.87
CA SER A 412 12.18 -9.87 -1.80
C SER A 412 13.61 -10.41 -1.76
N THR A 413 14.20 -10.52 -0.57
CA THR A 413 14.92 -11.74 -0.29
C THR A 413 13.84 -12.75 -0.57
N SER A 414 13.92 -13.39 -1.74
CA SER A 414 13.39 -14.73 -1.83
C SER A 414 13.86 -15.34 -0.52
N VAL A 415 12.93 -15.61 0.39
CA VAL A 415 13.19 -16.66 1.35
C VAL A 415 13.52 -17.78 0.41
N SER A 416 14.82 -18.04 0.27
CA SER A 416 15.31 -19.28 -0.24
C SER A 416 14.68 -20.25 0.73
N VAL A 417 13.51 -20.76 0.37
CA VAL A 417 13.14 -22.07 0.80
C VAL A 417 14.29 -22.87 0.23
N VAL A 418 15.28 -23.14 1.08
CA VAL A 418 16.31 -24.12 0.82
C VAL A 418 15.51 -25.40 0.78
N TRP A 419 14.96 -25.70 -0.39
CA TRP A 419 14.51 -27.03 -0.72
C TRP A 419 15.81 -27.82 -0.74
N PRO A 420 16.00 -28.76 0.21
CA PRO A 420 17.28 -29.42 0.38
C PRO A 420 17.70 -30.22 -0.86
N GLU A 421 16.77 -30.42 -1.80
CA GLU A 421 16.98 -30.82 -3.18
C GLU A 421 15.98 -30.03 -4.05
N GLY A 422 16.33 -29.67 -5.29
CA GLY A 422 15.48 -28.85 -6.18
C GLY A 422 14.02 -29.34 -6.26
N PRO A 423 13.06 -28.50 -6.70
CA PRO A 423 11.66 -28.87 -6.65
C PRO A 423 11.41 -30.19 -7.38
N ASP A 424 10.80 -31.17 -6.71
CA ASP A 424 10.26 -32.38 -7.36
C ASP A 424 8.98 -32.03 -8.12
N LEU A 425 9.07 -30.99 -8.95
CA LEU A 425 8.01 -30.47 -9.79
C LEU A 425 8.04 -31.22 -11.12
N GLY A 426 6.91 -31.84 -11.47
CA GLY A 426 6.69 -32.33 -12.82
C GLY A 426 6.73 -31.17 -13.81
N LEU A 427 7.19 -31.42 -15.04
CA LEU A 427 7.21 -30.43 -16.11
C LEU A 427 6.29 -30.88 -17.24
N VAL A 428 5.25 -30.11 -17.52
CA VAL A 428 4.30 -30.39 -18.59
C VAL A 428 4.32 -29.24 -19.59
N VAL A 429 4.60 -29.53 -20.86
CA VAL A 429 4.62 -28.52 -21.93
C VAL A 429 3.64 -28.92 -23.02
N ASN A 430 2.67 -28.06 -23.33
CA ASN A 430 1.59 -28.32 -24.30
C ASN A 430 0.89 -29.68 -24.05
N GLY A 431 0.65 -30.02 -22.79
CA GLY A 431 0.02 -31.28 -22.37
C GLY A 431 0.94 -32.51 -22.37
N VAL A 432 2.21 -32.36 -22.72
CA VAL A 432 3.22 -33.44 -22.71
C VAL A 432 4.07 -33.35 -21.45
N ALA A 433 4.02 -34.40 -20.62
CA ALA A 433 4.92 -34.53 -19.47
C ALA A 433 6.35 -34.85 -19.94
N LEU A 434 7.32 -34.07 -19.45
CA LEU A 434 8.73 -34.23 -19.74
C LEU A 434 9.43 -34.95 -18.59
N GLU A 435 10.38 -35.84 -18.92
CA GLU A 435 11.20 -36.55 -17.92
C GLU A 435 12.32 -35.67 -17.33
N VAL A 436 12.50 -34.45 -17.86
CA VAL A 436 13.43 -33.46 -17.33
C VAL A 436 12.72 -32.56 -16.33
N LYS A 437 13.45 -32.11 -15.31
CA LYS A 437 12.90 -31.30 -14.23
C LYS A 437 13.32 -29.83 -14.36
N PRO A 438 12.53 -28.89 -13.84
CA PRO A 438 12.98 -27.53 -13.59
C PRO A 438 14.18 -27.52 -12.64
N GLY A 439 15.08 -26.55 -12.82
CA GLY A 439 16.19 -26.26 -11.93
C GLY A 439 15.96 -24.97 -11.14
N ILE A 440 16.94 -24.64 -10.29
CA ILE A 440 16.98 -23.38 -9.56
C ILE A 440 18.27 -22.64 -9.97
N GLY A 441 18.11 -21.41 -10.45
CA GLY A 441 19.21 -20.53 -10.84
C GLY A 441 19.97 -19.96 -9.65
N SER A 442 21.09 -19.27 -9.94
CA SER A 442 21.98 -18.71 -8.91
C SER A 442 21.34 -17.57 -8.10
N GLN A 443 20.20 -17.04 -8.53
CA GLN A 443 19.42 -16.01 -7.82
C GLN A 443 18.13 -16.60 -7.19
N GLY A 444 17.99 -17.92 -7.14
CA GLY A 444 16.82 -18.60 -6.56
C GLY A 444 15.60 -18.65 -7.48
N GLU A 445 15.73 -18.26 -8.74
CA GLU A 445 14.68 -18.29 -9.74
C GLU A 445 14.50 -19.69 -10.36
N LEU A 446 13.29 -20.01 -10.83
CA LEU A 446 13.05 -21.26 -11.55
C LEU A 446 13.67 -21.20 -12.94
N THR A 447 14.43 -22.23 -13.29
CA THR A 447 15.09 -22.37 -14.58
C THR A 447 14.64 -23.65 -15.26
N LEU A 448 14.69 -23.67 -16.59
CA LEU A 448 14.15 -24.76 -17.39
C LEU A 448 15.20 -25.29 -18.37
N PRO A 449 15.24 -26.61 -18.61
CA PRO A 449 16.03 -27.22 -19.68
C PRO A 449 15.63 -26.63 -21.04
N ALA A 450 16.49 -25.75 -21.56
CA ALA A 450 16.18 -24.88 -22.69
C ALA A 450 15.67 -25.67 -23.89
N ARG A 451 16.41 -26.69 -24.32
CA ARG A 451 16.05 -27.50 -25.50
C ARG A 451 14.72 -28.22 -25.30
N ALA A 452 14.54 -28.89 -24.16
CA ALA A 452 13.37 -29.74 -23.92
C ALA A 452 12.07 -28.93 -23.88
N VAL A 453 12.10 -27.72 -23.32
CA VAL A 453 10.93 -26.84 -23.28
C VAL A 453 10.69 -26.17 -24.62
N LEU A 454 11.72 -25.54 -25.19
CA LEU A 454 11.57 -24.74 -26.41
C LEU A 454 11.18 -25.59 -27.63
N GLU A 455 11.72 -26.80 -27.76
CA GLU A 455 11.31 -27.72 -28.84
C GLU A 455 9.84 -28.13 -28.71
N GLN A 456 9.34 -28.31 -27.48
CA GLN A 456 7.93 -28.63 -27.24
C GLN A 456 6.99 -27.44 -27.41
N LEU A 457 7.51 -26.21 -27.29
CA LEU A 457 6.82 -24.98 -27.67
C LEU A 457 6.85 -24.73 -29.19
N GLY A 458 7.54 -25.57 -29.97
CA GLY A 458 7.58 -25.51 -31.44
C GLY A 458 8.79 -24.77 -32.02
N TYR A 459 9.79 -24.42 -31.20
CA TYR A 459 11.02 -23.78 -31.66
C TYR A 459 12.10 -24.79 -32.02
N GLN A 460 12.91 -24.48 -33.03
CA GLN A 460 14.15 -25.20 -33.29
C GLN A 460 15.28 -24.64 -32.42
N VAL A 461 15.95 -25.49 -31.65
CA VAL A 461 17.07 -25.10 -30.79
C VAL A 461 18.39 -25.67 -31.32
N GLN A 462 19.35 -24.79 -31.60
CA GLN A 462 20.69 -25.14 -32.06
C GLN A 462 21.74 -24.69 -31.05
N TRP A 463 22.71 -25.56 -30.78
CA TRP A 463 23.91 -25.19 -30.03
C TRP A 463 25.02 -24.78 -31.00
N VAL A 464 25.50 -23.55 -30.89
CA VAL A 464 26.59 -23.02 -31.69
C VAL A 464 27.81 -22.82 -30.79
N GLN A 465 28.90 -23.52 -31.12
CA GLN A 465 30.13 -23.45 -30.33
C GLN A 465 30.73 -22.02 -30.38
N PRO A 466 31.34 -21.54 -29.28
CA PRO A 466 31.60 -22.29 -28.04
C PRO A 466 30.48 -22.22 -26.98
N ASN A 467 29.54 -21.27 -27.08
CA ASN A 467 28.63 -20.96 -25.97
C ASN A 467 27.27 -20.35 -26.36
N GLU A 468 26.84 -20.44 -27.63
CA GLU A 468 25.59 -19.83 -28.12
C GLU A 468 24.43 -20.86 -28.16
N ILE A 469 23.28 -20.48 -27.60
CA ILE A 469 21.99 -21.11 -27.77
C ILE A 469 21.22 -20.30 -28.81
N ARG A 470 20.99 -20.89 -29.98
CA ARG A 470 20.23 -20.28 -31.07
C ARG A 470 18.84 -20.89 -31.13
N VAL A 471 17.81 -20.05 -31.07
CA VAL A 471 16.40 -20.46 -31.07
C VAL A 471 15.73 -19.88 -32.32
N LEU A 472 15.06 -20.72 -33.10
CA LEU A 472 14.50 -20.37 -34.40
C LEU A 472 13.04 -20.80 -34.50
N SER A 473 12.20 -19.94 -35.07
CA SER A 473 10.84 -20.25 -35.55
C SER A 473 10.62 -19.51 -36.88
N ASP A 474 9.43 -19.64 -37.47
CA ASP A 474 9.06 -18.90 -38.69
C ASP A 474 9.00 -17.38 -38.46
N GLU A 475 8.79 -16.93 -37.22
CA GLU A 475 8.54 -15.52 -36.86
C GLU A 475 9.69 -14.86 -36.06
N GLN A 476 10.53 -15.67 -35.41
CA GLN A 476 11.53 -15.18 -34.47
C GLN A 476 12.87 -15.91 -34.57
N ARG A 477 13.96 -15.14 -34.49
CA ARG A 477 15.33 -15.62 -34.31
C ARG A 477 15.93 -15.05 -33.04
N LEU A 478 16.33 -15.91 -32.12
CA LEU A 478 16.98 -15.53 -30.88
C LEU A 478 18.40 -16.12 -30.80
N SER A 479 19.33 -15.33 -30.28
CA SER A 479 20.70 -15.78 -29.95
C SER A 479 21.01 -15.41 -28.50
N LEU A 480 21.18 -16.42 -27.66
CA LEU A 480 21.54 -16.31 -26.24
C LEU A 480 22.93 -16.91 -26.02
N PHE A 481 23.69 -16.42 -25.03
CA PHE A 481 25.04 -16.92 -24.74
C PHE A 481 25.15 -17.38 -23.30
N ILE A 482 25.75 -18.55 -23.07
CA ILE A 482 26.05 -19.03 -21.71
C ILE A 482 26.93 -18.01 -20.98
N GLY A 483 26.51 -17.64 -19.77
CA GLY A 483 27.21 -16.71 -18.89
C GLY A 483 27.03 -15.23 -19.26
N GLN A 484 26.14 -14.90 -20.21
CA GLN A 484 25.86 -13.51 -20.59
C GLN A 484 24.38 -13.17 -20.41
N ASN A 485 24.11 -11.99 -19.85
CA ASN A 485 22.75 -11.48 -19.72
C ASN A 485 22.23 -10.88 -21.03
N ASN A 486 23.11 -10.45 -21.94
CA ASN A 486 22.68 -9.87 -23.21
C ASN A 486 22.35 -10.99 -24.21
N TYR A 487 21.26 -10.78 -24.94
CA TYR A 487 20.81 -11.65 -26.04
C TYR A 487 20.19 -10.81 -27.14
N THR A 488 19.95 -11.42 -28.30
CA THR A 488 19.28 -10.73 -29.42
C THR A 488 17.99 -11.44 -29.81
N VAL A 489 17.01 -10.64 -30.24
CA VAL A 489 15.74 -11.10 -30.83
C VAL A 489 15.57 -10.35 -32.15
N ASN A 490 15.55 -11.06 -33.27
CA ASN A 490 15.49 -10.46 -34.61
C ASN A 490 16.51 -9.31 -34.78
N ASP A 491 17.74 -9.55 -34.30
CA ASP A 491 18.87 -8.60 -34.31
C ASP A 491 18.75 -7.37 -33.40
N VAL A 492 17.72 -7.29 -32.56
CA VAL A 492 17.58 -6.26 -31.51
C VAL A 492 18.13 -6.79 -30.18
N GLU A 493 19.07 -6.07 -29.58
CA GLU A 493 19.67 -6.42 -28.29
C GLU A 493 18.68 -6.21 -27.13
N ARG A 494 18.66 -7.18 -26.21
CA ARG A 494 17.88 -7.20 -24.97
C ARG A 494 18.73 -7.78 -23.83
N THR A 495 18.23 -7.66 -22.61
CA THR A 495 18.94 -8.13 -21.40
C THR A 495 18.04 -9.03 -20.55
N LEU A 496 18.61 -10.14 -20.09
CA LEU A 496 18.01 -11.08 -19.15
C LEU A 496 18.33 -10.66 -17.71
N PRO A 497 17.41 -10.90 -16.77
CA PRO A 497 17.70 -10.75 -15.35
C PRO A 497 18.80 -11.73 -14.87
N THR A 498 18.81 -12.96 -15.40
CA THR A 498 19.87 -13.95 -15.15
C THR A 498 20.40 -14.56 -16.44
N ALA A 499 21.74 -14.71 -16.54
CA ALA A 499 22.39 -15.36 -17.67
C ALA A 499 22.01 -16.85 -17.79
N PRO A 500 21.90 -17.39 -19.02
CA PRO A 500 21.85 -18.82 -19.26
C PRO A 500 23.09 -19.51 -18.68
N TYR A 501 22.93 -20.70 -18.12
CA TYR A 501 24.05 -21.50 -17.58
C TYR A 501 23.96 -22.96 -18.01
N MET A 502 25.06 -23.68 -17.81
CA MET A 502 25.14 -25.12 -18.06
C MET A 502 25.04 -25.88 -16.74
N GLU A 503 24.12 -26.83 -16.67
CA GLU A 503 23.95 -27.74 -15.54
C GLU A 503 23.95 -29.18 -16.05
N ALA A 504 24.90 -29.99 -15.58
CA ALA A 504 25.06 -31.39 -15.99
C ALA A 504 25.03 -31.63 -17.53
N GLY A 505 25.54 -30.68 -18.33
CA GLY A 505 25.53 -30.76 -19.79
C GLY A 505 24.26 -30.27 -20.47
N THR A 506 23.31 -29.73 -19.71
CA THR A 506 22.05 -29.13 -20.18
C THR A 506 22.12 -27.61 -20.04
N ALA A 507 21.70 -26.88 -21.08
CA ALA A 507 21.54 -25.44 -20.99
C ALA A 507 20.24 -25.09 -20.24
N MET A 508 20.35 -24.26 -19.22
CA MET A 508 19.24 -23.81 -18.37
C MET A 508 18.90 -22.36 -18.68
N LEU A 509 17.59 -22.07 -18.83
CA LEU A 509 17.07 -20.72 -19.07
C LEU A 509 16.07 -20.31 -17.99
N PRO A 510 16.03 -19.04 -17.59
CA PRO A 510 15.01 -18.57 -16.64
C PRO A 510 13.60 -18.79 -17.17
N LEU A 511 12.68 -19.26 -16.32
CA LEU A 511 11.25 -19.39 -16.64
C LEU A 511 10.67 -18.06 -17.13
N SER A 512 11.06 -16.96 -16.50
CA SER A 512 10.60 -15.61 -16.83
C SER A 512 10.89 -15.25 -18.29
N PHE A 513 12.06 -15.63 -18.81
CA PHE A 513 12.41 -15.43 -20.22
C PHE A 513 11.46 -16.18 -21.16
N ILE A 514 11.17 -17.45 -20.85
CA ILE A 514 10.28 -18.29 -21.66
C ILE A 514 8.86 -17.70 -21.66
N SER A 515 8.37 -17.19 -20.53
CA SER A 515 7.05 -16.55 -20.47
C SER A 515 7.03 -15.19 -21.17
N SER A 516 8.00 -14.31 -20.92
CA SER A 516 7.94 -12.93 -21.39
C SER A 516 8.31 -12.77 -22.86
N GLU A 517 9.33 -13.49 -23.35
CA GLU A 517 9.84 -13.29 -24.71
C GLU A 517 9.11 -14.19 -25.73
N LEU A 518 8.69 -15.39 -25.30
CA LEU A 518 8.03 -16.36 -26.18
C LEU A 518 6.51 -16.39 -25.99
N GLY A 519 5.98 -15.58 -25.07
CA GLY A 519 4.54 -15.43 -24.83
C GLY A 519 3.89 -16.65 -24.15
N ALA A 520 4.69 -17.56 -23.59
CA ALA A 520 4.17 -18.77 -22.96
C ALA A 520 3.40 -18.46 -21.67
N LYS A 521 2.22 -19.10 -21.53
CA LYS A 521 1.39 -19.09 -20.32
C LYS A 521 1.88 -20.15 -19.34
N ILE A 522 1.95 -19.76 -18.08
CA ILE A 522 2.49 -20.59 -16.99
C ILE A 522 1.41 -20.80 -15.93
N ASP A 523 1.16 -22.07 -15.60
CA ASP A 523 0.26 -22.49 -14.54
C ASP A 523 0.96 -23.48 -13.60
N PHE A 524 0.46 -23.59 -12.36
CA PHE A 524 0.88 -24.60 -11.39
C PHE A 524 -0.33 -25.47 -11.04
N VAL A 525 -0.25 -26.76 -11.34
CA VAL A 525 -1.34 -27.73 -11.09
C VAL A 525 -0.76 -28.98 -10.47
N GLU A 526 -1.27 -29.38 -9.29
CA GLU A 526 -0.98 -30.67 -8.65
C GLU A 526 0.53 -31.06 -8.68
N GLN A 527 1.40 -30.16 -8.21
CA GLN A 527 2.87 -30.33 -8.19
C GLN A 527 3.54 -30.43 -9.58
N SER A 528 2.90 -29.90 -10.62
CA SER A 528 3.50 -29.74 -11.94
C SER A 528 3.52 -28.28 -12.37
N LEU A 529 4.62 -27.88 -12.98
CA LEU A 529 4.71 -26.67 -13.79
C LEU A 529 4.13 -26.97 -15.16
N VAL A 530 3.07 -26.26 -15.53
CA VAL A 530 2.39 -26.40 -16.82
C VAL A 530 2.69 -25.19 -17.69
N ILE A 531 3.20 -25.44 -18.90
CA ILE A 531 3.57 -24.42 -19.88
C ILE A 531 2.75 -24.63 -21.13
N THR A 532 2.09 -23.57 -21.61
CA THR A 532 1.30 -23.59 -22.85
C THR A 532 1.60 -22.36 -23.71
N ASN A 533 1.48 -22.51 -25.03
CA ASN A 533 1.56 -21.37 -25.97
C ASN A 533 0.29 -20.52 -25.97
#